data_AF-A0A2V9ZKG8-F1
#
_entry.id   AF-A0A2V9ZKG8-F1
#
_cell.length_a   1.000
_cell.length_b   1.000
_cell.length_c   1.000
_cell.angle_alpha   90.00
_cell.angle_beta   90.00
_cell.angle_gamma   90.00
#
_symmetry.space_group_name_H-M   'P 1'
#
loop_
_entity.id
_entity.type
_entity.pdbx_description
1 polymer ?
#
loop_
_entity_poly.entity_id
_entity_poly.type
_entity_poly.pdbx_seq_one_letter_code
_entity_poly.pdbx_strand_id
1 'polypeptide(L)'
;MKKPAWLKLWLPVCLCFTLYAFSLPSSYGAQKTDTAQADKDKKAIIKRARDAYYSLRKLGLVKFEASITPNWEITLKDQIKSDPSSAQASLKLLNGLHFAMDLGADGNVKVTHHTDVAPANEQMAAGFNQIYGGMEQAVSGFFASWSIFMLTSPFPEVESEYKIEEIGGEYRLSYKEGNADIVTSMTRDLAITEIKVSTSAFSSSLKPILKKGPQGFVLSGYNGDYAATSGSGTVQLKAQIDYQEVEGLQLLHTVSLDSVYDGSPNQMELTFADYQVKHQ
;
A
#
# COMPACT_ATOMS: atom_id res chain seq x y z
N MET A 1 16.71 13.79 24.98
CA MET A 1 16.15 12.53 24.44
C MET A 1 16.45 12.46 22.95
N LYS A 2 17.13 11.40 22.48
CA LYS A 2 17.39 11.18 21.05
C LYS A 2 16.06 10.81 20.39
N LYS A 3 15.63 11.56 19.36
CA LYS A 3 14.48 11.17 18.53
C LYS A 3 14.75 9.78 17.95
N PRO A 4 13.81 8.83 18.03
CA PRO A 4 14.05 7.49 17.51
C PRO A 4 14.17 7.54 15.98
N ALA A 5 15.13 6.78 15.43
CA ALA A 5 15.57 6.88 14.04
C ALA A 5 14.52 6.45 12.99
N TRP A 6 13.46 5.75 13.41
CA TRP A 6 12.39 5.27 12.51
C TRP A 6 11.47 6.37 11.98
N LEU A 7 11.52 7.59 12.52
CA LEU A 7 10.67 8.73 12.14
C LEU A 7 11.05 9.42 10.80
N LYS A 8 12.04 8.92 10.05
CA LYS A 8 12.64 9.63 8.89
C LYS A 8 12.45 9.00 7.52
N LEU A 9 11.91 7.79 7.42
CA LEU A 9 11.58 7.21 6.12
C LEU A 9 10.09 7.34 5.90
N TRP A 10 9.69 7.64 4.65
CA TRP A 10 8.33 7.88 4.17
C TRP A 10 7.93 9.37 4.08
N LEU A 11 8.64 10.11 3.22
CA LEU A 11 8.02 11.21 2.47
C LEU A 11 7.28 10.60 1.27
N PRO A 12 5.97 10.85 1.08
CA PRO A 12 5.29 10.47 -0.14
C PRO A 12 5.76 11.40 -1.25
N VAL A 13 6.39 10.86 -2.29
CA VAL A 13 6.62 11.57 -3.54
C VAL A 13 5.27 11.66 -4.24
N CYS A 14 4.53 12.73 -3.92
CA CYS A 14 3.31 13.11 -4.61
C CYS A 14 3.72 13.91 -5.86
N LEU A 15 3.71 13.27 -7.04
CA LEU A 15 4.05 13.89 -8.32
C LEU A 15 2.77 14.27 -9.09
N CYS A 16 2.37 15.54 -8.97
CA CYS A 16 1.49 16.18 -9.95
C CYS A 16 2.32 16.54 -11.20
N PHE A 17 1.94 16.02 -12.37
CA PHE A 17 2.58 16.31 -13.65
C PHE A 17 2.10 17.65 -14.24
N THR A 18 3.04 18.45 -14.73
CA THR A 18 2.82 19.47 -15.77
C THR A 18 3.42 18.98 -17.09
N LEU A 19 2.60 18.94 -18.14
CA LEU A 19 2.97 18.57 -19.50
C LEU A 19 3.83 19.67 -20.15
N TYR A 20 5.01 19.32 -20.65
CA TYR A 20 5.71 20.09 -21.67
C TYR A 20 5.96 19.21 -22.89
N ALA A 21 5.34 19.60 -24.01
CA ALA A 21 5.53 19.00 -25.31
C ALA A 21 6.70 19.69 -26.02
N PHE A 22 7.70 18.90 -26.44
CA PHE A 22 8.63 19.28 -27.50
C PHE A 22 8.69 18.13 -28.50
N SER A 23 8.22 18.39 -29.72
CA SER A 23 8.30 17.49 -30.86
C SER A 23 9.34 18.00 -31.85
N LEU A 24 10.22 17.11 -32.32
CA LEU A 24 10.83 17.22 -33.65
C LEU A 24 10.74 15.87 -34.38
N PRO A 25 10.47 15.85 -35.69
CA PRO A 25 10.32 14.64 -36.46
C PRO A 25 11.67 14.16 -36.99
N SER A 26 11.95 12.87 -36.84
CA SER A 26 12.98 12.18 -37.64
C SER A 26 12.36 10.97 -38.30
N SER A 27 12.20 11.09 -39.61
CA SER A 27 11.82 10.05 -40.54
C SER A 27 12.95 9.03 -40.72
N TYR A 28 12.68 7.77 -40.41
CA TYR A 28 13.38 6.61 -40.98
C TYR A 28 12.35 5.54 -41.32
N GLY A 29 12.29 5.16 -42.60
CA GLY A 29 11.49 4.05 -43.08
C GLY A 29 12.34 2.78 -43.17
N ALA A 30 11.87 1.70 -42.54
CA ALA A 30 11.96 0.30 -42.97
C ALA A 30 11.46 -0.61 -41.83
N GLN A 31 10.69 -1.65 -42.17
CA GLN A 31 10.06 -2.68 -41.31
C GLN A 31 8.92 -2.22 -40.38
N LYS A 32 7.72 -2.05 -40.95
CA LYS A 32 6.52 -1.54 -40.24
C LYS A 32 5.42 -2.57 -39.93
N THR A 33 5.58 -3.84 -40.32
CA THR A 33 4.50 -4.84 -40.21
C THR A 33 4.61 -5.76 -38.99
N ASP A 34 5.80 -6.24 -38.61
CA ASP A 34 5.94 -7.15 -37.46
C ASP A 34 5.94 -6.42 -36.11
N THR A 35 6.48 -5.20 -36.08
CA THR A 35 6.51 -4.35 -34.87
C THR A 35 5.11 -3.85 -34.49
N ALA A 36 4.31 -3.45 -35.48
CA ALA A 36 2.95 -2.94 -35.23
C ALA A 36 2.00 -4.02 -34.68
N GLN A 37 2.13 -5.27 -35.13
CA GLN A 37 1.33 -6.37 -34.59
C GLN A 37 1.79 -6.77 -33.19
N ALA A 38 3.11 -6.93 -32.98
CA ALA A 38 3.66 -7.22 -31.66
C ALA A 38 3.31 -6.15 -30.61
N ASP A 39 3.26 -4.88 -31.00
CA ASP A 39 2.84 -3.80 -30.10
C ASP A 39 1.34 -3.80 -29.81
N LYS A 40 0.49 -4.16 -30.78
CA LYS A 40 -0.94 -4.41 -30.53
C LYS A 40 -1.15 -5.55 -29.54
N ASP A 41 -0.39 -6.63 -29.67
CA ASP A 41 -0.49 -7.79 -28.79
C ASP A 41 -0.07 -7.44 -27.34
N LYS A 42 1.00 -6.65 -27.17
CA LYS A 42 1.42 -6.13 -25.85
C LYS A 42 0.36 -5.23 -25.21
N LYS A 43 -0.23 -4.30 -25.98
CA LYS A 43 -1.32 -3.43 -25.50
C LYS A 43 -2.54 -4.24 -25.08
N ALA A 44 -2.87 -5.28 -25.84
CA ALA A 44 -3.94 -6.20 -25.48
C ALA A 44 -3.64 -6.98 -24.19
N ILE A 45 -2.38 -7.35 -23.93
CA ILE A 45 -1.97 -7.97 -22.66
C ILE A 45 -2.19 -6.99 -21.49
N ILE A 46 -1.69 -5.75 -21.57
CA ILE A 46 -1.86 -4.76 -20.49
C ILE A 46 -3.34 -4.45 -20.26
N LYS A 47 -4.12 -4.27 -21.32
CA LYS A 47 -5.55 -4.03 -21.18
C LYS A 47 -6.23 -5.18 -20.41
N ARG A 48 -5.97 -6.43 -20.80
CA ARG A 48 -6.51 -7.60 -20.09
C ARG A 48 -6.02 -7.68 -18.65
N ALA A 49 -4.77 -7.34 -18.38
CA ALA A 49 -4.20 -7.33 -17.04
C ALA A 49 -4.91 -6.30 -16.15
N ARG A 50 -5.10 -5.07 -16.64
CA ARG A 50 -5.87 -4.02 -15.95
C ARG A 50 -7.33 -4.43 -15.70
N ASP A 51 -7.94 -5.17 -16.62
CA ASP A 51 -9.32 -5.65 -16.53
C ASP A 51 -9.47 -6.87 -15.61
N ALA A 52 -8.39 -7.62 -15.34
CA ALA A 52 -8.41 -8.82 -14.51
C ALA A 52 -8.44 -8.55 -13.00
N TYR A 53 -8.23 -7.30 -12.57
CA TYR A 53 -8.15 -6.91 -11.16
C TYR A 53 -9.44 -6.24 -10.69
N TYR A 54 -9.84 -6.60 -9.47
CA TYR A 54 -10.90 -5.92 -8.76
C TYR A 54 -10.50 -4.46 -8.52
N SER A 55 -11.46 -3.54 -8.64
CA SER A 55 -11.21 -2.12 -8.36
C SER A 55 -12.46 -1.49 -7.78
N LEU A 56 -12.34 -0.91 -6.60
CA LEU A 56 -13.41 -0.17 -5.95
C LEU A 56 -13.86 1.02 -6.80
N ARG A 57 -12.93 1.67 -7.51
CA ARG A 57 -13.23 2.79 -8.41
C ARG A 57 -14.08 2.35 -9.60
N LYS A 58 -13.78 1.18 -10.19
CA LYS A 58 -14.62 0.61 -11.26
C LYS A 58 -16.02 0.23 -10.78
N LEU A 59 -16.18 -0.01 -9.48
CA LEU A 59 -17.45 -0.28 -8.82
C LEU A 59 -18.15 0.98 -8.28
N GLY A 60 -17.63 2.18 -8.59
CA GLY A 60 -18.28 3.45 -8.29
C GLY A 60 -17.83 4.14 -7.00
N LEU A 61 -16.88 3.58 -6.24
CA LEU A 61 -16.38 4.22 -5.02
C LEU A 61 -15.71 5.57 -5.32
N VAL A 62 -16.15 6.64 -4.64
CA VAL A 62 -15.54 7.98 -4.68
C VAL A 62 -14.75 8.30 -3.42
N LYS A 63 -15.28 7.98 -2.24
CA LYS A 63 -14.56 8.13 -0.97
C LYS A 63 -15.20 7.22 0.08
N PHE A 64 -14.47 6.94 1.15
CA PHE A 64 -15.09 6.39 2.35
C PHE A 64 -14.42 6.90 3.62
N GLU A 65 -15.15 6.83 4.71
CA GLU A 65 -14.67 7.07 6.07
C GLU A 65 -14.87 5.78 6.87
N ALA A 66 -14.00 5.53 7.86
CA ALA A 66 -14.09 4.35 8.74
C ALA A 66 -13.47 4.63 10.11
N SER A 67 -14.01 3.99 11.15
CA SER A 67 -13.36 3.89 12.45
C SER A 67 -12.22 2.87 12.39
N ILE A 68 -11.14 3.11 13.13
CA ILE A 68 -10.00 2.20 13.25
C ILE A 68 -9.83 1.83 14.71
N THR A 69 -9.85 0.54 15.00
CA THR A 69 -9.62 -0.01 16.34
C THR A 69 -8.35 -0.85 16.35
N PRO A 70 -7.26 -0.38 16.98
CA PRO A 70 -6.05 -1.17 17.12
C PRO A 70 -6.21 -2.28 18.17
N ASN A 71 -5.66 -3.45 17.90
CA ASN A 71 -5.56 -4.52 18.88
C ASN A 71 -4.33 -4.31 19.78
N TRP A 72 -4.50 -3.54 20.86
CA TRP A 72 -3.41 -3.19 21.77
C TRP A 72 -2.85 -4.40 22.55
N GLU A 73 -3.63 -5.46 22.73
CA GLU A 73 -3.16 -6.68 23.40
C GLU A 73 -2.04 -7.36 22.61
N ILE A 74 -2.15 -7.39 21.28
CA ILE A 74 -1.10 -7.91 20.40
C ILE A 74 0.17 -7.07 20.51
N THR A 75 0.05 -5.75 20.53
CA THR A 75 1.20 -4.83 20.65
C THR A 75 1.88 -4.97 22.02
N LEU A 76 1.12 -5.19 23.09
CA LEU A 76 1.62 -5.32 24.46
C LEU A 76 1.94 -6.76 24.89
N LYS A 77 1.88 -7.74 23.99
CA LYS A 77 1.97 -9.18 24.32
C LYS A 77 3.17 -9.56 25.20
N ASP A 78 4.33 -8.93 24.99
CA ASP A 78 5.55 -9.22 25.77
C ASP A 78 5.53 -8.52 27.13
N GLN A 79 4.93 -7.32 27.20
CA GLN A 79 4.70 -6.65 28.48
C GLN A 79 3.66 -7.40 29.32
N ILE A 80 2.59 -7.91 28.71
CA ILE A 80 1.58 -8.74 29.39
C ILE A 80 2.23 -9.96 30.05
N LYS A 81 3.21 -10.58 29.38
CA LYS A 81 3.93 -11.74 29.94
C LYS A 81 4.91 -11.38 31.06
N SER A 82 5.55 -10.20 31.00
CA SER A 82 6.62 -9.82 31.93
C SER A 82 6.13 -9.00 33.13
N ASP A 83 5.13 -8.14 32.94
CA ASP A 83 4.48 -7.32 33.98
C ASP A 83 2.98 -7.12 33.65
N PRO A 84 2.12 -8.09 34.02
CA PRO A 84 0.68 -8.05 33.72
C PRO A 84 -0.04 -6.83 34.30
N SER A 85 0.39 -6.36 35.48
CA SER A 85 -0.29 -5.26 36.18
C SER A 85 -0.07 -3.94 35.45
N SER A 86 1.18 -3.68 35.05
CA SER A 86 1.53 -2.51 34.23
C SER A 86 0.89 -2.59 32.85
N ALA A 87 0.88 -3.77 32.22
CA ALA A 87 0.23 -3.97 30.93
C ALA A 87 -1.28 -3.68 30.98
N GLN A 88 -1.99 -4.11 32.02
CA GLN A 88 -3.42 -3.85 32.16
C GLN A 88 -3.73 -2.36 32.31
N ALA A 89 -2.89 -1.62 33.04
CA ALA A 89 -3.00 -0.17 33.15
C ALA A 89 -2.78 0.52 31.80
N SER A 90 -1.77 0.09 31.04
CA SER A 90 -1.50 0.56 29.68
C SER A 90 -2.66 0.25 28.73
N LEU A 91 -3.22 -0.97 28.76
CA LEU A 91 -4.36 -1.34 27.92
C LEU A 91 -5.58 -0.45 28.17
N LYS A 92 -5.90 -0.18 29.45
CA LYS A 92 -7.01 0.71 29.79
C LYS A 92 -6.80 2.12 29.21
N LEU A 93 -5.58 2.63 29.24
CA LEU A 93 -5.24 3.94 28.69
C LEU A 93 -5.33 3.94 27.15
N LEU A 94 -4.76 2.91 26.50
CA LEU A 94 -4.72 2.79 25.04
C LEU A 94 -6.12 2.55 24.43
N ASN A 95 -7.00 1.84 25.14
CA ASN A 95 -8.39 1.64 24.71
C ASN A 95 -9.23 2.92 24.75
N GLY A 96 -8.75 3.99 25.41
CA GLY A 96 -9.36 5.32 25.34
C GLY A 96 -8.84 6.19 24.19
N LEU A 97 -7.99 5.63 23.32
CA LEU A 97 -7.52 6.27 22.10
C LEU A 97 -8.39 5.82 20.93
N HIS A 98 -9.00 6.77 20.24
CA HIS A 98 -9.90 6.52 19.12
C HIS A 98 -9.30 7.04 17.84
N PHE A 99 -9.40 6.24 16.77
CA PHE A 99 -8.88 6.59 15.45
C PHE A 99 -9.99 6.49 14.40
N ALA A 100 -9.93 7.38 13.43
CA ALA A 100 -10.76 7.33 12.24
C ALA A 100 -9.94 7.70 11.01
N MET A 101 -10.34 7.20 9.85
CA MET A 101 -9.73 7.56 8.58
C MET A 101 -10.75 8.08 7.57
N ASP A 102 -10.28 8.96 6.69
CA ASP A 102 -10.95 9.37 5.46
C ASP A 102 -10.04 8.99 4.28
N LEU A 103 -10.58 8.25 3.31
CA LEU A 103 -9.96 8.01 2.01
C LEU A 103 -10.62 8.93 0.98
N GLY A 104 -9.85 9.90 0.49
CA GLY A 104 -10.29 10.89 -0.48
C GLY A 104 -10.50 10.35 -1.90
N ALA A 105 -11.07 11.21 -2.76
CA ALA A 105 -11.24 10.91 -4.19
C ALA A 105 -9.92 10.81 -4.95
N ASP A 106 -8.89 11.51 -4.47
CA ASP A 106 -7.51 11.44 -4.94
C ASP A 106 -6.76 10.18 -4.47
N GLY A 107 -7.37 9.39 -3.59
CA GLY A 107 -6.75 8.21 -2.98
C GLY A 107 -5.85 8.52 -1.79
N ASN A 108 -5.76 9.78 -1.36
CA ASN A 108 -5.04 10.14 -0.15
C ASN A 108 -5.82 9.72 1.09
N VAL A 109 -5.09 9.29 2.11
CA VAL A 109 -5.65 8.92 3.41
C VAL A 109 -5.29 9.96 4.44
N LYS A 110 -6.29 10.36 5.24
CA LYS A 110 -6.10 11.17 6.43
C LYS A 110 -6.53 10.38 7.65
N VAL A 111 -5.66 10.30 8.66
CA VAL A 111 -6.00 9.71 9.96
C VAL A 111 -6.29 10.85 10.94
N THR A 112 -7.38 10.70 11.69
CA THR A 112 -7.75 11.58 12.79
C THR A 112 -7.84 10.77 14.07
N HIS A 113 -7.67 11.45 15.20
CA HIS A 113 -7.67 10.81 16.51
C HIS A 113 -8.32 11.70 17.56
N HIS A 114 -8.82 11.08 18.62
CA HIS A 114 -9.22 11.75 19.84
C HIS A 114 -9.03 10.81 21.04
N THR A 115 -9.10 11.38 22.25
CA THR A 115 -9.00 10.62 23.49
C THR A 115 -10.12 10.91 24.44
N ASP A 116 -10.53 9.89 25.18
CA ASP A 116 -11.55 10.02 26.23
C ASP A 116 -11.06 10.88 27.40
N VAL A 117 -9.75 10.85 27.67
CA VAL A 117 -9.12 11.53 28.80
C VAL A 117 -7.94 12.35 28.32
N ALA A 118 -7.83 13.58 28.83
CA ALA A 118 -6.69 14.43 28.59
C ALA A 118 -5.42 13.85 29.26
N PRO A 119 -4.23 14.00 28.65
CA PRO A 119 -2.99 13.50 29.25
C PRO A 119 -2.74 14.17 30.60
N ALA A 120 -2.43 13.39 31.63
CA ALA A 120 -2.23 13.89 32.99
C ALA A 120 -0.96 14.72 33.17
N ASN A 121 0.02 14.60 32.26
CA ASN A 121 1.28 15.34 32.27
C ASN A 121 1.92 15.34 30.87
N GLU A 122 3.01 16.11 30.71
CA GLU A 122 3.72 16.25 29.44
C GLU A 122 4.30 14.94 28.90
N GLN A 123 4.74 14.03 29.78
CA GLN A 123 5.28 12.74 29.37
C GLN A 123 4.19 11.86 28.74
N MET A 124 2.99 11.83 29.33
CA MET A 124 1.84 11.14 28.78
C MET A 124 1.40 11.77 27.45
N ALA A 125 1.38 13.10 27.37
CA ALA A 125 1.07 13.82 26.13
C ALA A 125 2.06 13.48 25.01
N ALA A 126 3.36 13.42 25.32
CA ALA A 126 4.39 13.02 24.36
C ALA A 126 4.22 11.56 23.91
N GLY A 127 3.88 10.65 24.82
CA GLY A 127 3.58 9.25 24.49
C GLY A 127 2.39 9.12 23.55
N PHE A 128 1.30 9.84 23.82
CA PHE A 128 0.12 9.89 22.96
C PHE A 128 0.46 10.40 21.56
N ASN A 129 1.17 11.52 21.46
CA ASN A 129 1.60 12.06 20.17
C ASN A 129 2.45 11.07 19.36
N GLN A 130 3.31 10.29 20.04
CA GLN A 130 4.09 9.25 19.37
C GLN A 130 3.19 8.13 18.83
N ILE A 131 2.18 7.71 19.59
CA ILE A 131 1.21 6.70 19.14
C ILE A 131 0.43 7.20 17.94
N TYR A 132 -0.02 8.46 17.95
CA TYR A 132 -0.74 9.06 16.82
C TYR A 132 0.10 9.10 15.56
N GLY A 133 1.33 9.60 15.64
CA GLY A 133 2.24 9.63 14.50
C GLY A 133 2.57 8.23 13.97
N GLY A 134 2.75 7.25 14.87
CA GLY A 134 2.95 5.86 14.49
C GLY A 134 1.74 5.25 13.76
N MET A 135 0.53 5.52 14.25
CA MET A 135 -0.71 5.06 13.62
C MET A 135 -0.93 5.70 12.24
N GLU A 136 -0.75 7.02 12.14
CA GLU A 136 -0.85 7.74 10.87
C GLU A 136 0.12 7.19 9.83
N GLN A 137 1.37 6.93 10.23
CA GLN A 137 2.39 6.35 9.36
C GLN A 137 2.03 4.91 8.95
N ALA A 138 1.60 4.06 9.89
CA ALA A 138 1.24 2.67 9.61
C ALA A 138 0.06 2.57 8.64
N VAL A 139 -1.00 3.33 8.89
CA VAL A 139 -2.19 3.38 8.03
C VAL A 139 -1.84 3.94 6.66
N SER A 140 -1.13 5.07 6.60
CA SER A 140 -0.75 5.68 5.32
C SER A 140 0.15 4.77 4.48
N GLY A 141 1.14 4.13 5.11
CA GLY A 141 2.03 3.18 4.44
C GLY A 141 1.32 1.93 3.92
N PHE A 142 0.38 1.39 4.69
CA PHE A 142 -0.49 0.31 4.25
C PHE A 142 -1.33 0.73 3.03
N PHE A 143 -2.01 1.87 3.11
CA PHE A 143 -2.87 2.36 2.02
C PHE A 143 -2.09 2.74 0.75
N ALA A 144 -0.84 3.18 0.87
CA ALA A 144 0.03 3.40 -0.29
C ALA A 144 0.24 2.11 -1.10
N SER A 145 0.35 0.95 -0.44
CA SER A 145 0.49 -0.35 -1.12
C SER A 145 -0.87 -0.92 -1.55
N TRP A 146 -1.87 -0.85 -0.67
CA TRP A 146 -3.21 -1.40 -0.91
C TRP A 146 -3.93 -0.70 -2.06
N SER A 147 -3.82 0.63 -2.15
CA SER A 147 -4.51 1.44 -3.17
C SER A 147 -4.11 1.06 -4.60
N ILE A 148 -2.86 0.65 -4.82
CA ILE A 148 -2.33 0.21 -6.12
C ILE A 148 -3.14 -0.95 -6.69
N PHE A 149 -3.64 -1.85 -5.82
CA PHE A 149 -4.40 -3.03 -6.23
C PHE A 149 -5.91 -2.82 -6.15
N MET A 150 -6.37 -1.99 -5.21
CA MET A 150 -7.80 -1.95 -4.85
C MET A 150 -8.51 -0.68 -5.32
N LEU A 151 -7.78 0.41 -5.57
CA LEU A 151 -8.33 1.66 -6.08
C LEU A 151 -7.90 1.89 -7.52
N THR A 152 -6.60 1.84 -7.77
CA THR A 152 -5.99 2.05 -9.09
C THR A 152 -5.62 0.71 -9.72
N SER A 153 -4.88 0.76 -10.83
CA SER A 153 -4.35 -0.45 -11.45
C SER A 153 -2.86 -0.59 -11.12
N PRO A 154 -2.37 -1.81 -10.79
CA PRO A 154 -0.94 -2.06 -10.60
C PRO A 154 -0.14 -2.07 -11.91
N PHE A 155 -0.80 -1.83 -13.04
CA PHE A 155 -0.19 -1.81 -14.37
C PHE A 155 -0.16 -0.37 -14.92
N PRO A 156 0.81 -0.04 -15.78
CA PRO A 156 0.86 1.25 -16.43
C PRO A 156 -0.34 1.44 -17.37
N GLU A 157 -0.53 2.67 -17.85
CA GLU A 157 -1.55 2.96 -18.86
C GLU A 157 -1.27 2.20 -20.16
N VAL A 158 -2.33 1.79 -20.86
CA VAL A 158 -2.21 0.93 -22.07
C VAL A 158 -1.35 1.59 -23.14
N GLU A 159 -1.43 2.91 -23.26
CA GLU A 159 -0.73 3.70 -24.26
C GLU A 159 0.64 4.22 -23.81
N SER A 160 1.08 3.90 -22.58
CA SER A 160 2.40 4.34 -22.10
C SER A 160 3.54 3.50 -22.68
N GLU A 161 4.77 3.95 -22.42
CA GLU A 161 5.96 3.18 -22.81
C GLU A 161 6.26 2.08 -21.78
N TYR A 162 6.33 0.85 -22.25
CA TYR A 162 6.71 -0.32 -21.46
C TYR A 162 7.24 -1.45 -22.34
N LYS A 163 7.88 -2.43 -21.70
CA LYS A 163 8.34 -3.68 -22.33
C LYS A 163 7.64 -4.85 -21.65
N ILE A 164 7.19 -5.81 -22.46
CA ILE A 164 6.70 -7.11 -21.99
C ILE A 164 7.54 -8.18 -22.66
N GLU A 165 8.07 -9.07 -21.83
CA GLU A 165 8.85 -10.24 -22.25
C GLU A 165 8.19 -11.49 -21.68
N GLU A 166 8.27 -12.60 -22.40
CA GLU A 166 7.88 -13.91 -21.88
C GLU A 166 9.14 -14.66 -21.43
N ILE A 167 9.25 -14.95 -20.14
CA ILE A 167 10.44 -15.58 -19.54
C ILE A 167 9.98 -16.72 -18.64
N GLY A 168 10.46 -17.94 -18.89
CA GLY A 168 10.16 -19.09 -18.03
C GLY A 168 8.67 -19.44 -17.94
N GLY A 169 7.86 -19.07 -18.94
CA GLY A 169 6.41 -19.27 -18.92
C GLY A 169 5.63 -18.15 -18.22
N GLU A 170 6.30 -17.12 -17.70
CA GLU A 170 5.69 -15.92 -17.08
C GLU A 170 5.83 -14.70 -17.98
N TYR A 171 5.05 -13.66 -17.70
CA TYR A 171 5.25 -12.34 -18.28
C TYR A 171 6.11 -11.48 -17.34
N ARG A 172 7.10 -10.80 -17.91
CA ARG A 172 7.88 -9.76 -17.25
C ARG A 172 7.58 -8.42 -17.90
N LEU A 173 6.91 -7.54 -17.16
CA LEU A 173 6.64 -6.17 -17.53
C LEU A 173 7.71 -5.25 -16.94
N SER A 174 8.29 -4.35 -17.73
CA SER A 174 9.25 -3.34 -17.26
C SER A 174 8.90 -1.97 -17.82
N TYR A 175 8.92 -0.95 -16.97
CA TYR A 175 8.65 0.45 -17.35
C TYR A 175 9.28 1.44 -16.37
N LYS A 176 9.22 2.73 -16.70
CA LYS A 176 9.68 3.80 -15.83
C LYS A 176 8.52 4.64 -15.35
N GLU A 177 8.58 5.06 -14.10
CA GLU A 177 7.68 6.03 -13.51
C GLU A 177 8.51 7.10 -12.79
N GLY A 178 8.60 8.29 -13.38
CA GLY A 178 9.53 9.32 -12.92
C GLY A 178 10.99 8.83 -12.93
N ASN A 179 11.63 8.79 -11.76
CA ASN A 179 12.99 8.28 -11.57
C ASN A 179 13.05 6.81 -11.14
N ALA A 180 11.91 6.12 -11.06
CA ALA A 180 11.82 4.75 -10.64
C ALA A 180 11.79 3.79 -11.83
N ASP A 181 12.61 2.74 -11.76
CA ASP A 181 12.52 1.57 -12.62
C ASP A 181 11.60 0.54 -11.96
N ILE A 182 10.54 0.15 -12.67
CA ILE A 182 9.54 -0.80 -12.19
C ILE A 182 9.60 -2.07 -13.02
N VAL A 183 9.67 -3.22 -12.34
CA VAL A 183 9.61 -4.55 -12.95
C VAL A 183 8.50 -5.34 -12.26
N THR A 184 7.52 -5.78 -13.04
CA THR A 184 6.41 -6.61 -12.56
C THR A 184 6.48 -7.99 -13.21
N SER A 185 6.57 -9.02 -12.39
CA SER A 185 6.43 -10.42 -12.81
C SER A 185 4.99 -10.86 -12.62
N MET A 186 4.44 -11.57 -13.60
CA MET A 186 3.08 -12.08 -13.55
C MET A 186 2.96 -13.42 -14.27
N THR A 187 2.05 -14.25 -13.78
CA THR A 187 1.68 -15.53 -14.41
C THR A 187 0.98 -15.33 -15.76
N ARG A 188 0.73 -16.42 -16.49
CA ARG A 188 -0.05 -16.37 -17.77
C ARG A 188 -1.49 -15.93 -17.60
N ASP A 189 -2.09 -16.19 -16.44
CA ASP A 189 -3.41 -15.68 -16.08
C ASP A 189 -3.37 -14.25 -15.51
N LEU A 190 -2.22 -13.58 -15.64
CA LEU A 190 -1.99 -12.17 -15.34
C LEU A 190 -2.01 -11.85 -13.84
N ALA A 191 -1.89 -12.86 -12.98
CA ALA A 191 -1.70 -12.66 -11.54
C ALA A 191 -0.25 -12.23 -11.28
N ILE A 192 -0.09 -11.03 -10.73
CA ILE A 192 1.20 -10.50 -10.28
C ILE A 192 1.77 -11.39 -9.19
N THR A 193 3.03 -11.79 -9.35
CA THR A 193 3.80 -12.57 -8.38
C THR A 193 4.82 -11.70 -7.63
N GLU A 194 5.34 -10.66 -8.28
CA GLU A 194 6.31 -9.74 -7.69
C GLU A 194 6.30 -8.40 -8.42
N ILE A 195 6.41 -7.29 -7.67
CA ILE A 195 6.70 -5.95 -8.18
C ILE A 195 8.01 -5.51 -7.54
N LYS A 196 8.98 -5.11 -8.36
CA LYS A 196 10.23 -4.49 -7.92
C LYS A 196 10.25 -3.04 -8.34
N VAL A 197 10.61 -2.18 -7.41
CA VAL A 197 10.81 -0.75 -7.67
C VAL A 197 12.23 -0.40 -7.24
N SER A 198 12.99 0.22 -8.13
CA SER A 198 14.34 0.69 -7.84
C SER A 198 14.51 2.15 -8.23
N THR A 199 15.17 2.91 -7.38
CA THR A 199 15.64 4.28 -7.61
C THR A 199 17.11 4.37 -7.18
N SER A 200 17.75 5.54 -7.32
CA SER A 200 19.11 5.74 -6.79
C SER A 200 19.20 5.67 -5.26
N ALA A 201 18.11 5.94 -4.54
CA ALA A 201 18.07 6.04 -3.08
C ALA A 201 17.40 4.82 -2.39
N PHE A 202 16.69 4.00 -3.15
CA PHE A 202 15.77 3.01 -2.60
C PHE A 202 15.55 1.83 -3.53
N SER A 203 15.41 0.64 -2.96
CA SER A 203 14.92 -0.54 -3.65
C SER A 203 13.84 -1.23 -2.83
N SER A 204 12.85 -1.79 -3.51
CA SER A 204 11.79 -2.57 -2.88
C SER A 204 11.36 -3.75 -3.74
N SER A 205 10.87 -4.79 -3.07
CA SER A 205 10.12 -5.89 -3.67
C SER A 205 8.80 -6.05 -2.92
N LEU A 206 7.71 -6.23 -3.66
CA LEU A 206 6.37 -6.48 -3.16
C LEU A 206 5.83 -7.76 -3.81
N LYS A 207 5.49 -8.75 -2.99
CA LYS A 207 4.92 -10.04 -3.42
C LYS A 207 3.48 -10.13 -2.94
N PRO A 208 2.50 -9.76 -3.78
CA PRO A 208 1.10 -9.78 -3.38
C PRO A 208 0.57 -11.20 -3.25
N ILE A 209 -0.39 -11.37 -2.36
CA ILE A 209 -1.20 -12.58 -2.21
C ILE A 209 -2.58 -12.23 -2.77
N LEU A 210 -2.92 -12.80 -3.91
CA LEU A 210 -4.14 -12.48 -4.64
C LEU A 210 -5.15 -13.62 -4.53
N LYS A 211 -6.40 -13.29 -4.20
CA LYS A 211 -7.54 -14.20 -4.29
C LYS A 211 -8.29 -13.89 -5.58
N LYS A 212 -8.50 -14.91 -6.42
CA LYS A 212 -9.32 -14.79 -7.63
C LYS A 212 -10.80 -14.92 -7.26
N GLY A 213 -11.58 -13.89 -7.58
CA GLY A 213 -13.04 -13.90 -7.40
C GLY A 213 -13.79 -13.62 -8.71
N PRO A 214 -15.13 -13.59 -8.69
CA PRO A 214 -15.97 -13.31 -9.86
C PRO A 214 -15.70 -11.94 -10.50
N GLN A 215 -15.25 -10.96 -9.71
CA GLN A 215 -14.96 -9.59 -10.14
C GLN A 215 -13.45 -9.33 -10.40
N GLY A 216 -12.63 -10.39 -10.44
CA GLY A 216 -11.20 -10.29 -10.67
C GLY A 216 -10.35 -10.66 -9.45
N PHE A 217 -9.06 -10.35 -9.53
CA PHE A 217 -8.10 -10.56 -8.44
C PHE A 217 -8.27 -9.49 -7.36
N VAL A 218 -8.40 -9.94 -6.11
CA VAL A 218 -8.47 -9.12 -4.89
C VAL A 218 -7.21 -9.34 -4.07
N LEU A 219 -6.60 -8.27 -3.56
CA LEU A 219 -5.41 -8.35 -2.71
C LEU A 219 -5.77 -8.82 -1.30
N SER A 220 -5.40 -10.03 -0.89
CA SER A 220 -5.64 -10.55 0.47
C SER A 220 -4.44 -10.44 1.41
N GLY A 221 -3.32 -9.89 0.94
CA GLY A 221 -2.11 -9.72 1.71
C GLY A 221 -0.90 -9.50 0.81
N TYR A 222 0.26 -9.27 1.39
CA TYR A 222 1.52 -9.17 0.65
C TYR A 222 2.72 -9.33 1.58
N ASN A 223 3.86 -9.69 0.99
CA ASN A 223 5.16 -9.53 1.64
C ASN A 223 5.91 -8.38 0.95
N GLY A 224 6.46 -7.48 1.73
CA GLY A 224 7.24 -6.33 1.25
C GLY A 224 8.65 -6.36 1.85
N ASP A 225 9.64 -6.23 0.99
CA ASP A 225 11.03 -5.99 1.37
C ASP A 225 11.39 -4.58 0.90
N TYR A 226 11.79 -3.71 1.82
CA TYR A 226 12.15 -2.32 1.53
C TYR A 226 13.54 -2.03 2.08
N ALA A 227 14.40 -1.41 1.27
CA ALA A 227 15.75 -1.06 1.67
C ALA A 227 16.16 0.29 1.09
N ALA A 228 16.72 1.15 1.94
CA ALA A 228 17.53 2.26 1.47
C ALA A 228 18.79 1.72 0.75
N THR A 229 19.24 2.39 -0.31
CA THR A 229 20.49 2.00 -1.00
C THR A 229 21.75 2.31 -0.20
N SER A 230 21.62 3.08 0.89
CA SER A 230 22.70 3.36 1.85
C SER A 230 22.15 3.56 3.26
N GLY A 231 22.95 3.17 4.26
CA GLY A 231 22.60 3.33 5.68
C GLY A 231 21.66 2.25 6.22
N SER A 232 21.00 2.57 7.35
CA SER A 232 19.96 1.75 7.96
C SER A 232 18.58 2.08 7.36
N GLY A 233 17.57 1.25 7.58
CA GLY A 233 16.25 1.41 6.97
C GLY A 233 15.83 0.20 6.13
N THR A 234 16.13 -0.99 6.64
CA THR A 234 15.58 -2.24 6.10
C THR A 234 14.27 -2.54 6.80
N VAL A 235 13.22 -2.77 6.01
CA VAL A 235 11.89 -3.16 6.49
C VAL A 235 11.51 -4.45 5.77
N GLN A 236 11.23 -5.49 6.55
CA GLN A 236 10.44 -6.63 6.08
C GLN A 236 9.03 -6.45 6.60
N LEU A 237 8.03 -6.57 5.75
CA LEU A 237 6.62 -6.40 6.08
C LEU A 237 5.85 -7.59 5.56
N LYS A 238 4.98 -8.14 6.40
CA LYS A 238 3.95 -9.09 6.00
C LYS A 238 2.60 -8.50 6.39
N ALA A 239 1.77 -8.25 5.39
CA ALA A 239 0.40 -7.80 5.56
C ALA A 239 -0.57 -8.94 5.25
N GLN A 240 -1.58 -9.10 6.09
CA GLN A 240 -2.73 -9.97 5.87
C GLN A 240 -3.99 -9.12 5.92
N ILE A 241 -4.88 -9.32 4.96
CA ILE A 241 -6.04 -8.45 4.74
C ILE A 241 -7.29 -9.31 4.63
N ASP A 242 -8.23 -9.04 5.53
CA ASP A 242 -9.58 -9.55 5.46
C ASP A 242 -10.55 -8.42 5.07
N TYR A 243 -11.59 -8.80 4.34
CA TYR A 243 -12.59 -7.89 3.81
C TYR A 243 -13.98 -8.21 4.38
N GLN A 244 -14.83 -7.19 4.39
CA GLN A 244 -16.26 -7.29 4.63
C GLN A 244 -17.01 -6.62 3.48
N GLU A 245 -18.24 -7.05 3.24
CA GLU A 245 -19.11 -6.40 2.28
C GLU A 245 -19.78 -5.18 2.91
N VAL A 246 -19.62 -4.02 2.27
CA VAL A 246 -20.29 -2.77 2.63
C VAL A 246 -20.89 -2.19 1.36
N GLU A 247 -22.21 -2.14 1.28
CA GLU A 247 -22.94 -1.63 0.11
C GLU A 247 -22.48 -2.28 -1.22
N GLY A 248 -22.20 -3.59 -1.20
CA GLY A 248 -21.73 -4.34 -2.37
C GLY A 248 -20.24 -4.16 -2.71
N LEU A 249 -19.48 -3.42 -1.91
CA LEU A 249 -18.03 -3.25 -2.03
C LEU A 249 -17.30 -4.12 -1.00
N GLN A 250 -16.20 -4.74 -1.41
CA GLN A 250 -15.25 -5.40 -0.50
C GLN A 250 -14.35 -4.34 0.15
N LEU A 251 -14.72 -3.88 1.34
CA LEU A 251 -13.93 -2.94 2.15
C LEU A 251 -13.19 -3.68 3.27
N LEU A 252 -12.17 -3.05 3.85
CA LEU A 252 -11.34 -3.68 4.88
C LEU A 252 -12.20 -4.11 6.08
N HIS A 253 -11.89 -5.26 6.65
CA HIS A 253 -12.41 -5.66 7.95
C HIS A 253 -11.29 -5.66 8.97
N THR A 254 -10.24 -6.44 8.69
CA THR A 254 -9.08 -6.56 9.56
C THR A 254 -7.81 -6.51 8.72
N VAL A 255 -6.79 -5.84 9.25
CA VAL A 255 -5.45 -5.82 8.68
C VAL A 255 -4.47 -6.21 9.78
N SER A 256 -3.72 -7.29 9.56
CA SER A 256 -2.60 -7.68 10.41
C SER A 256 -1.29 -7.33 9.71
N LEU A 257 -0.41 -6.60 10.41
CA LEU A 257 0.90 -6.16 9.96
C LEU A 257 1.96 -6.74 10.89
N ASP A 258 2.76 -7.65 10.37
CA ASP A 258 4.00 -8.11 10.99
C ASP A 258 5.17 -7.43 10.29
N SER A 259 5.99 -6.69 11.02
CA SER A 259 7.17 -6.03 10.43
C SER A 259 8.44 -6.29 11.21
N VAL A 260 9.56 -6.25 10.51
CA VAL A 260 10.90 -6.25 11.11
C VAL A 260 11.64 -5.03 10.57
N TYR A 261 11.88 -4.06 11.44
CA TYR A 261 12.63 -2.85 11.11
C TYR A 261 14.03 -2.92 11.70
N ASP A 262 15.05 -2.97 10.84
CA ASP A 262 16.46 -3.09 11.25
C ASP A 262 16.67 -4.18 12.34
N GLY A 263 16.01 -5.32 12.15
CA GLY A 263 16.06 -6.48 13.05
C GLY A 263 15.10 -6.44 14.24
N SER A 264 14.37 -5.35 14.46
CA SER A 264 13.41 -5.22 15.56
C SER A 264 11.99 -5.60 15.09
N PRO A 265 11.41 -6.70 15.60
CA PRO A 265 10.06 -7.10 15.22
C PRO A 265 9.01 -6.18 15.84
N ASN A 266 7.94 -5.94 15.10
CA ASN A 266 6.75 -5.23 15.54
C ASN A 266 5.51 -5.91 14.94
N GLN A 267 4.42 -5.94 15.70
CA GLN A 267 3.15 -6.51 15.27
C GLN A 267 2.01 -5.56 15.61
N MET A 268 1.12 -5.37 14.65
CA MET A 268 -0.08 -4.55 14.77
C MET A 268 -1.24 -5.24 14.07
N GLU A 269 -2.41 -5.16 14.65
CA GLU A 269 -3.66 -5.55 14.00
C GLU A 269 -4.64 -4.39 14.14
N LEU A 270 -5.33 -4.08 13.05
CA LEU A 270 -6.28 -2.99 12.93
C LEU A 270 -7.61 -3.55 12.45
N THR A 271 -8.69 -3.21 13.16
CA THR A 271 -10.06 -3.47 12.71
C THR A 271 -10.67 -2.19 12.16
N PHE A 272 -11.40 -2.31 11.05
CA PHE A 272 -12.09 -1.21 10.39
C PHE A 272 -13.61 -1.41 10.46
N ALA A 273 -14.34 -0.38 10.87
CA ALA A 273 -15.79 -0.44 11.04
C ALA A 273 -16.45 0.93 10.76
N ASP A 274 -17.77 0.99 10.97
CA ASP A 274 -18.57 2.22 10.90
C ASP A 274 -18.41 2.98 9.58
N TYR A 275 -18.40 2.23 8.48
CA TYR A 275 -18.15 2.77 7.16
C TYR A 275 -19.19 3.81 6.74
N GLN A 276 -18.72 4.93 6.21
CA GLN A 276 -19.54 5.88 5.44
C GLN A 276 -19.00 5.94 4.03
N VAL A 277 -19.78 5.44 3.07
CA VAL A 277 -19.36 5.29 1.67
C VAL A 277 -20.03 6.33 0.79
N LYS A 278 -19.29 6.86 -0.18
CA LYS A 278 -19.85 7.71 -1.24
C LYS A 278 -19.58 7.11 -2.62
N HIS A 279 -20.66 6.97 -3.39
CA HIS A 279 -20.66 6.51 -4.79
C HIS A 279 -20.77 7.67 -5.78
N GLN A 280 -20.49 7.37 -7.06
CA GLN A 280 -20.75 8.28 -8.19
C GLN A 280 -22.24 8.40 -8.51
#